data_AF-A0A259FDD7-F1
#
_entry.id   AF-A0A259FDD7-F1
#
_cell.length_a   1.000
_cell.length_b   1.000
_cell.length_c   1.000
_cell.angle_alpha   90.00
_cell.angle_beta   90.00
_cell.angle_gamma   90.00
#
_symmetry.space_group_name_H-M   'P 1'
#
loop_
_entity.id
_entity.type
_entity.pdbx_description
1 polymer ?
#
loop_
_entity_poly.entity_id
_entity_poly.type
_entity_poly.pdbx_seq_one_letter_code
_entity_poly.pdbx_strand_id
1 'polypeptide(L)'
;GDKKHVFLSNRVASTISLINMQTLEKVGDITGLPAGPDDMEITPDGKTLWVTLRFSKKVGVIDIPSMKLMTVIPVGKSPHGVFFMPRAGWE
;
A
#
# COMPACT_ATOMS: atom_id res chain seq x y z
N GLY A 1 2.20 9.37 5.33
CA GLY A 1 2.80 9.02 4.01
C GLY A 1 3.75 10.10 3.59
N ASP A 2 4.04 10.20 2.29
CA ASP A 2 5.00 11.17 1.74
C ASP A 2 4.45 12.60 1.58
N LYS A 3 3.15 12.80 1.84
CA LYS A 3 2.43 14.09 1.71
C LYS A 3 2.45 14.68 0.30
N LYS A 4 2.76 13.89 -0.72
CA LYS A 4 2.81 14.31 -2.13
C LYS A 4 1.89 13.50 -3.03
N HIS A 5 1.71 12.21 -2.73
CA HIS A 5 0.97 11.30 -3.60
C HIS A 5 -0.25 10.68 -2.92
N VAL A 6 -1.29 10.44 -3.73
CA VAL A 6 -2.30 9.41 -3.47
C VAL A 6 -1.75 8.09 -4.01
N PHE A 7 -1.81 7.06 -3.18
CA PHE A 7 -1.45 5.69 -3.56
C PHE A 7 -2.70 4.96 -4.04
N LEU A 8 -2.69 4.50 -5.29
CA LEU A 8 -3.82 3.79 -5.89
C LEU A 8 -3.41 2.36 -6.27
N SER A 9 -4.03 1.37 -5.63
CA SER A 9 -3.76 -0.05 -5.89
C SER A 9 -4.30 -0.50 -7.25
N ASN A 10 -3.46 -1.15 -8.06
CA ASN A 10 -3.88 -1.79 -9.31
C ASN A 10 -3.83 -3.32 -9.17
N ARG A 11 -4.93 -3.92 -8.70
CA ARG A 11 -5.01 -5.36 -8.35
C ARG A 11 -4.47 -6.30 -9.45
N VAL A 12 -4.83 -6.05 -10.72
CA VAL A 12 -4.45 -6.92 -11.86
C VAL A 12 -3.02 -6.64 -12.33
N ALA A 13 -2.62 -5.37 -12.41
CA ALA A 13 -1.29 -4.99 -12.88
C ALA A 13 -0.17 -5.30 -11.87
N SER A 14 -0.52 -5.58 -10.60
CA SER A 14 0.44 -5.79 -9.51
C SER A 14 1.35 -4.58 -9.28
N THR A 15 0.76 -3.38 -9.37
CA THR A 15 1.43 -2.10 -9.11
C THR A 15 0.58 -1.24 -8.17
N ILE A 16 1.18 -0.18 -7.63
CA ILE A 16 0.48 0.92 -6.97
C ILE A 16 0.84 2.21 -7.70
N SER A 17 -0.13 2.89 -8.30
CA SER A 17 0.10 4.18 -8.96
C SER A 17 0.38 5.26 -7.93
N LEU A 18 1.32 6.15 -8.25
CA LEU A 18 1.56 7.40 -7.54
C LEU A 18 0.84 8.52 -8.27
N ILE A 19 -0.24 9.05 -7.69
CA ILE A 19 -0.98 10.19 -8.25
C ILE A 19 -0.56 11.45 -7.50
N ASN A 20 -0.08 12.47 -8.20
CA ASN A 20 0.24 13.76 -7.59
C ASN A 20 -1.03 14.40 -7.02
N MET A 21 -0.99 14.81 -5.74
CA MET A 21 -2.17 15.36 -5.07
C MET A 21 -2.62 16.73 -5.58
N GLN A 22 -1.73 17.51 -6.21
CA GLN A 22 -2.04 18.84 -6.73
C GLN A 22 -2.50 18.79 -8.19
N THR A 23 -1.78 18.05 -9.04
CA THR A 23 -2.07 18.01 -10.48
C THR A 23 -3.05 16.90 -10.87
N LEU A 24 -3.29 15.94 -9.98
CA LEU A 24 -4.09 14.72 -10.23
C LEU A 24 -3.54 13.84 -11.36
N GLU A 25 -2.26 13.98 -11.68
CA GLU A 25 -1.59 13.18 -12.71
C GLU A 25 -0.88 11.98 -12.10
N LYS A 26 -0.85 10.87 -12.85
CA LYS A 26 -0.02 9.71 -12.51
C LYS A 26 1.45 10.04 -12.80
N VAL A 27 2.27 10.07 -11.76
CA VAL A 27 3.70 10.42 -11.85
C VAL A 27 4.65 9.23 -11.70
N GLY A 28 4.10 8.04 -11.44
CA GLY A 28 4.88 6.81 -11.35
C GLY A 28 4.08 5.60 -10.86
N ASP A 29 4.78 4.50 -10.67
CA ASP A 29 4.26 3.26 -10.09
C ASP A 29 5.26 2.67 -9.10
N ILE A 30 4.76 2.14 -7.99
CA ILE A 30 5.45 1.14 -7.19
C ILE A 30 5.26 -0.21 -7.88
N THR A 31 6.36 -0.86 -8.24
CA THR A 31 6.38 -2.13 -8.99
C THR A 31 7.07 -3.24 -8.18
N GLY A 32 7.13 -4.46 -8.73
CA GLY A 32 7.75 -5.61 -8.05
C GLY A 32 6.92 -6.19 -6.90
N LEU A 33 5.62 -5.87 -6.85
CA LEU A 33 4.70 -6.42 -5.86
C LEU A 33 4.19 -7.80 -6.29
N PRO A 34 3.91 -8.71 -5.35
CA PRO A 34 3.10 -9.88 -5.64
C PRO A 34 1.69 -9.50 -6.13
N ALA A 35 1.03 -10.45 -6.78
CA ALA A 35 -0.28 -10.24 -7.37
C ALA A 35 -1.37 -9.86 -6.37
N GLY A 36 -2.25 -8.96 -6.81
CA GLY A 36 -3.46 -8.54 -6.11
C GLY A 36 -3.26 -7.53 -4.97
N PRO A 37 -2.44 -6.45 -5.11
CA PRO A 37 -2.48 -5.36 -4.14
C PRO A 37 -3.91 -4.82 -4.04
N ASP A 38 -4.48 -4.86 -2.84
CA ASP A 38 -5.88 -4.56 -2.57
C ASP A 38 -6.00 -3.39 -1.58
N ASP A 39 -6.42 -3.61 -0.35
CA ASP A 39 -6.50 -2.54 0.64
C ASP A 39 -5.10 -2.17 1.14
N MET A 40 -4.96 -0.91 1.54
CA MET A 40 -3.67 -0.35 1.91
C MET A 40 -3.79 0.63 3.05
N GLU A 41 -2.77 0.66 3.91
CA GLU A 41 -2.73 1.67 4.96
C GLU A 41 -1.33 2.05 5.44
N ILE A 42 -1.15 3.35 5.74
CA ILE A 42 0.15 3.95 6.06
C ILE A 42 0.38 4.02 7.58
N THR A 43 1.55 3.57 8.07
CA THR A 43 1.90 3.65 9.49
C THR A 43 1.77 5.07 10.07
N PRO A 44 1.47 5.23 11.38
CA PRO A 44 1.31 6.55 12.00
C PRO A 44 2.51 7.49 11.81
N ASP A 45 3.73 6.94 11.79
CA ASP A 45 4.96 7.71 11.51
C ASP A 45 5.14 8.09 10.03
N GLY A 46 4.25 7.62 9.16
CA GLY A 46 4.22 7.91 7.74
C GLY A 46 5.30 7.22 6.91
N LYS A 47 6.09 6.31 7.49
CA LYS A 47 7.29 5.73 6.84
C LYS A 47 7.02 4.48 6.01
N THR A 48 6.00 3.69 6.36
CA THR A 48 5.69 2.46 5.63
C THR A 48 4.23 2.39 5.21
N LEU A 49 3.99 1.75 4.07
CA LEU A 49 2.67 1.43 3.53
C LEU A 49 2.48 -0.09 3.61
N TRP A 50 1.46 -0.53 4.34
CA TRP A 50 1.07 -1.94 4.37
C TRP A 50 -0.01 -2.16 3.33
N VAL A 51 0.14 -3.22 2.54
CA VAL A 51 -0.79 -3.57 1.45
C VAL A 51 -1.19 -5.03 1.56
N THR A 52 -2.48 -5.32 1.51
CA THR A 52 -2.93 -6.71 1.37
C THR A 52 -2.74 -7.15 -0.07
N LEU A 53 -2.19 -8.35 -0.26
CA LEU A 53 -1.88 -8.94 -1.56
C LEU A 53 -2.82 -10.14 -1.76
N ARG A 54 -4.07 -9.81 -2.09
CA ARG A 54 -5.24 -10.71 -2.07
C ARG A 54 -5.01 -12.02 -2.82
N PHE A 55 -4.49 -11.94 -4.04
CA PHE A 55 -4.29 -13.13 -4.88
C PHE A 55 -3.06 -13.94 -4.44
N SER A 56 -2.10 -13.28 -3.79
CA SER A 56 -0.84 -13.89 -3.34
C SER A 56 -0.86 -14.42 -1.91
N LYS A 57 -1.98 -14.27 -1.19
CA LYS A 57 -2.16 -14.76 0.19
C LYS A 57 -1.17 -14.15 1.19
N LYS A 58 -0.78 -12.90 0.95
CA LYS A 58 0.29 -12.18 1.67
C LYS A 58 -0.15 -10.76 2.06
N VAL A 59 0.59 -10.16 2.97
CA VAL A 59 0.66 -8.71 3.21
C VAL A 59 2.05 -8.24 2.81
N GLY A 60 2.15 -7.13 2.08
CA GLY A 60 3.42 -6.48 1.75
C GLY A 60 3.65 -5.27 2.64
N VAL A 61 4.91 -5.00 2.98
CA VAL A 61 5.34 -3.76 3.64
C VAL A 61 6.25 -3.00 2.70
N ILE A 62 5.85 -1.77 2.35
CA ILE A 62 6.55 -0.91 1.40
C ILE A 62 7.16 0.26 2.16
N ASP A 63 8.44 0.53 1.90
CA ASP A 63 9.11 1.75 2.35
C ASP A 63 8.68 2.93 1.50
N ILE A 64 8.11 3.96 2.12
CA ILE A 64 7.57 5.13 1.41
C ILE A 64 8.70 6.03 0.87
N PRO A 65 9.78 6.35 1.61
CA PRO A 65 10.88 7.16 1.08
C PRO A 65 11.50 6.62 -0.20
N SER A 66 11.74 5.31 -0.29
CA SER A 66 12.35 4.67 -1.47
C SER A 66 11.34 4.11 -2.46
N MET A 67 10.06 4.02 -2.09
CA MET A 67 8.98 3.40 -2.88
C MET A 67 9.29 1.93 -3.24
N LYS A 68 9.85 1.17 -2.29
CA LYS A 68 10.26 -0.22 -2.51
C LYS A 68 9.59 -1.18 -1.54
N LEU A 69 9.23 -2.37 -2.05
CA LEU A 69 8.78 -3.48 -1.22
C LEU A 69 9.93 -3.95 -0.32
N MET A 70 9.73 -3.86 1.00
CA MET A 70 10.71 -4.30 2.00
C MET A 70 10.59 -5.78 2.30
N THR A 71 9.36 -6.26 2.49
CA THR A 71 9.09 -7.64 2.89
C THR A 71 7.65 -8.05 2.60
N VAL A 72 7.39 -9.36 2.67
CA VAL A 72 6.06 -9.96 2.55
C VAL A 72 5.80 -10.95 3.68
N ILE A 73 4.58 -10.95 4.18
CA ILE A 73 4.13 -11.77 5.31
C ILE A 73 3.00 -12.69 4.82
N PRO A 74 3.12 -14.03 4.92
CA PRO A 74 2.03 -14.95 4.61
C PRO A 74 0.87 -14.80 5.59
N VAL A 75 -0.37 -14.68 5.09
CA VAL A 75 -1.57 -14.49 5.93
C VAL A 75 -2.76 -15.38 5.57
N GLY A 76 -2.65 -16.20 4.52
CA GLY A 76 -3.72 -17.09 4.09
C GLY A 76 -4.60 -16.50 3.00
N LYS A 77 -5.74 -17.13 2.72
CA LYS A 77 -6.53 -16.86 1.50
C LYS A 77 -7.22 -15.49 1.56
N SER A 78 -7.10 -14.75 0.46
CA SER A 78 -7.90 -13.56 0.15
C SER A 78 -7.90 -12.47 1.24
N PRO A 79 -6.74 -12.03 1.77
CA PRO A 79 -6.70 -10.89 2.67
C PRO A 79 -7.32 -9.66 2.00
N HIS A 80 -7.98 -8.82 2.79
CA HIS A 80 -8.67 -7.62 2.30
C HIS A 80 -8.25 -6.41 3.12
N GLY A 81 -8.84 -6.17 4.29
CA GLY A 81 -8.54 -4.97 5.08
C GLY A 81 -7.24 -5.06 5.86
N VAL A 82 -6.50 -3.96 5.96
CA VAL A 82 -5.37 -3.79 6.89
C VAL A 82 -5.55 -2.50 7.66
N PHE A 83 -5.45 -2.58 9.00
CA PHE A 83 -5.46 -1.40 9.84
C PHE A 83 -4.54 -1.47 11.06
N PHE A 84 -4.28 -0.30 11.65
CA PHE A 84 -3.39 -0.05 12.79
C PHE A 84 -4.20 0.68 13.86
N MET A 85 -3.79 0.55 15.11
CA MET A 85 -4.34 1.36 16.19
C MET A 85 -3.31 2.42 16.60
N PRO A 86 -3.76 3.63 17.00
CA PRO A 86 -5.12 4.15 16.87
C PRO A 86 -5.34 4.76 15.48
N ARG A 87 -6.37 4.31 14.74
CA ARG A 87 -6.77 4.92 13.45
C ARG A 87 -8.11 5.66 13.47
N ALA A 88 -8.82 5.60 14.59
CA ALA A 88 -9.93 6.47 14.95
C ALA A 88 -10.11 6.31 16.45
N GLY A 89 -9.63 7.28 17.24
CA GLY A 89 -10.16 7.42 18.59
C GLY A 89 -11.62 7.81 18.45
N TRP A 90 -12.53 6.92 18.85
CA TRP A 90 -13.83 7.36 19.31
C TRP A 90 -13.55 7.88 20.72
N GLU A 91 -13.43 9.19 20.87
CA GLU A 91 -13.94 9.80 22.11
C GLU A 91 -15.47 9.69 22.09
#